data_AF-A0A0R3RDW3-F1
#
_entry.id   AF-A0A0R3RDW3-F1
#
_cell.length_a   1.000
_cell.length_b   1.000
_cell.length_c   1.000
_cell.angle_alpha   90.00
_cell.angle_beta   90.00
_cell.angle_gamma   90.00
#
_symmetry.space_group_name_H-M   'P 1'
#
loop_
_entity.id
_entity.type
_entity.pdbx_description
1 polymer ?
#
loop_
_entity_poly.entity_id
_entity_poly.type
_entity_poly.pdbx_seq_one_letter_code
_entity_poly.pdbx_strand_id
1 'polypeptide(L)'
;MFNQKRRLQMYSMESIRNQLGLSRWEAIQIALLSGGDYTNGLEGVGVVAALELISEFATTSRQVDAEPSQQAFENLKRISAWLNRHDNWEDLPSSSGYSSEQDVKKTKFVENTRRLKLRRLIEKNNVTETLETVFTSFYCI
;
A
#
# COMPACT_ATOMS: atom_id res chain seq x y z
N MET A 1 15.63 -21.86 -28.98
CA MET A 1 15.89 -20.42 -29.22
C MET A 1 14.92 -19.62 -28.35
N PHE A 2 15.40 -18.85 -27.37
CA PHE A 2 14.52 -18.07 -26.49
C PHE A 2 13.85 -16.94 -27.29
N ASN A 3 12.55 -16.75 -27.10
CA ASN A 3 11.77 -15.75 -27.81
C ASN A 3 12.21 -14.34 -27.38
N GLN A 4 12.99 -13.64 -28.22
CA GLN A 4 13.55 -12.31 -27.95
C GLN A 4 12.50 -11.22 -27.68
N LYS A 5 11.21 -11.48 -27.92
CA LYS A 5 10.11 -10.57 -27.57
C LYS A 5 9.76 -10.57 -26.08
N ARG A 6 10.25 -11.56 -25.31
CA ARG A 6 10.00 -11.66 -23.86
C ARG A 6 11.30 -11.43 -23.12
N ARG A 7 11.44 -10.25 -22.51
CA ARG A 7 12.55 -9.97 -21.58
C ARG A 7 12.24 -10.65 -20.24
N LEU A 8 13.21 -11.39 -19.72
CA LEU A 8 13.13 -11.95 -18.37
C LEU A 8 13.38 -10.82 -17.37
N GLN A 9 12.50 -10.70 -16.37
CA GLN A 9 12.71 -9.80 -15.24
C GLN A 9 13.15 -10.63 -14.05
N MET A 10 14.30 -10.29 -13.48
CA MET A 10 14.84 -10.92 -12.28
C MET A 10 14.62 -9.99 -11.10
N TYR A 11 14.02 -10.53 -10.03
CA TYR A 11 13.83 -9.83 -8.77
C TYR A 11 14.52 -10.62 -7.66
N SER A 12 15.22 -9.91 -6.78
CA SER A 12 15.81 -10.48 -5.58
C SER A 12 15.33 -9.71 -4.34
N MET A 13 15.24 -10.40 -3.22
CA MET A 13 14.87 -9.78 -1.94
C MET A 13 15.88 -8.68 -1.55
N GLU A 14 17.15 -8.86 -1.87
CA GLU A 14 18.20 -7.87 -1.64
C GLU A 14 17.97 -6.58 -2.43
N SER A 15 17.67 -6.70 -3.73
CA SER A 15 17.36 -5.53 -4.56
C SER A 15 16.09 -4.82 -4.10
N ILE A 16 15.05 -5.57 -3.73
CA ILE A 16 13.81 -5.02 -3.18
C ILE A 16 14.08 -4.25 -1.89
N ARG A 17 14.87 -4.82 -0.98
CA ARG A 17 15.24 -4.17 0.28
C ARG A 17 16.05 -2.90 0.05
N ASN A 18 17.03 -2.94 -0.86
CA ASN A 18 17.92 -1.79 -1.12
C ASN A 18 17.22 -0.64 -1.85
N GLN A 19 16.30 -0.93 -2.76
CA GLN A 19 15.63 0.09 -3.58
C GLN A 19 14.35 0.61 -2.94
N LEU A 20 13.58 -0.25 -2.26
CA LEU A 20 12.27 0.08 -1.72
C LEU A 20 12.23 0.13 -0.19
N GLY A 21 13.29 -0.32 0.49
CA GLY A 21 13.31 -0.42 1.95
C GLY A 21 12.45 -1.56 2.51
N LEU A 22 11.85 -2.39 1.65
CA LEU A 22 10.87 -3.40 2.07
C LEU A 22 11.54 -4.68 2.54
N SER A 23 11.24 -5.06 3.76
CA SER A 23 11.47 -6.39 4.31
C SER A 23 10.38 -7.37 3.88
N ARG A 24 10.65 -8.67 4.09
CA ARG A 24 9.67 -9.73 3.86
C ARG A 24 8.37 -9.48 4.64
N TRP A 25 8.47 -8.95 5.86
CA TRP A 25 7.32 -8.74 6.72
C TRP A 25 6.48 -7.53 6.32
N GLU A 26 7.10 -6.47 5.80
CA GLU A 26 6.36 -5.36 5.20
C GLU A 26 5.65 -5.81 3.93
N ALA A 27 6.29 -6.61 3.07
CA ALA A 27 5.66 -7.15 1.88
C ALA A 27 4.41 -8.01 2.21
N ILE A 28 4.48 -8.84 3.27
CA ILE A 28 3.34 -9.63 3.74
C ILE A 28 2.22 -8.73 4.27
N GLN A 29 2.54 -7.72 5.08
CA GLN A 29 1.54 -6.78 5.59
C GLN A 29 0.85 -6.02 4.45
N ILE A 30 1.59 -5.60 3.43
CA ILE A 30 1.02 -4.95 2.25
C ILE A 30 0.03 -5.90 1.58
N ALA A 31 0.42 -7.14 1.28
CA ALA A 31 -0.46 -8.11 0.65
C ALA A 31 -1.72 -8.39 1.48
N LEU A 32 -1.61 -8.43 2.81
CA LEU A 32 -2.75 -8.61 3.72
C LEU A 32 -3.72 -7.42 3.70
N LEU A 33 -3.21 -6.20 3.61
CA LEU A 33 -4.01 -4.98 3.62
C LEU A 33 -4.56 -4.60 2.23
N SER A 34 -3.77 -4.76 1.17
CA SER A 34 -4.16 -4.40 -0.20
C SER A 34 -4.83 -5.53 -0.99
N GLY A 35 -4.75 -6.76 -0.48
CA GLY A 35 -5.26 -7.95 -1.15
C GLY A 35 -4.21 -8.67 -1.99
N GLY A 36 -4.40 -9.98 -2.13
CA GLY A 36 -3.59 -10.92 -2.90
C GLY A 36 -4.28 -12.29 -2.96
N ASP A 37 -3.60 -13.35 -3.41
CA ASP A 37 -4.25 -14.66 -3.58
C ASP A 37 -4.73 -15.30 -2.27
N TYR A 38 -4.20 -14.86 -1.13
CA TYR A 38 -4.52 -15.38 0.20
C TYR A 38 -5.49 -14.49 1.00
N THR A 39 -5.89 -13.33 0.48
CA THR A 39 -6.74 -12.37 1.20
C THR A 39 -7.35 -11.36 0.23
N ASN A 40 -8.62 -11.00 0.44
CA ASN A 40 -9.26 -9.95 -0.36
C ASN A 40 -8.71 -8.54 -0.03
N GLY A 41 -8.05 -8.37 1.12
CA GLY A 41 -7.61 -7.07 1.59
C GLY A 41 -8.73 -6.20 2.14
N LEU A 42 -8.42 -4.93 2.40
CA LEU A 42 -9.35 -3.91 2.85
C LEU A 42 -9.89 -3.12 1.65
N GLU A 43 -11.18 -2.82 1.66
CA GLU A 43 -11.82 -2.06 0.59
C GLU A 43 -11.23 -0.64 0.49
N GLY A 44 -10.85 -0.22 -0.71
CA GLY A 44 -10.26 1.10 -0.95
C GLY A 44 -8.79 1.23 -0.52
N VAL A 45 -8.18 0.19 0.04
CA VAL A 45 -6.76 0.17 0.41
C VAL A 45 -5.95 -0.50 -0.69
N GLY A 46 -5.19 0.30 -1.43
CA GLY A 46 -4.18 -0.20 -2.37
C GLY A 46 -2.79 -0.32 -1.72
N VAL A 47 -1.79 -0.75 -2.50
CA VAL A 47 -0.41 -0.92 -2.03
C VAL A 47 0.16 0.34 -1.35
N VAL A 48 -0.13 1.53 -1.89
CA VAL A 48 0.36 2.79 -1.32
C VAL A 48 -0.30 3.09 0.02
N ALA A 49 -1.63 2.97 0.11
CA ALA A 49 -2.36 3.20 1.36
C ALA A 49 -1.98 2.17 2.44
N ALA A 50 -1.75 0.92 2.03
CA ALA A 50 -1.24 -0.12 2.92
C ALA A 50 0.15 0.25 3.48
N LEU A 51 1.07 0.72 2.65
CA LEU A 51 2.39 1.19 3.08
C LEU A 51 2.30 2.36 4.05
N GLU A 52 1.45 3.34 3.76
CA GLU A 52 1.21 4.49 4.64
C GLU A 52 0.73 4.03 6.03
N LEU A 53 -0.28 3.14 6.07
CA LEU A 53 -0.76 2.54 7.32
C LEU A 53 0.36 1.80 8.06
N ILE A 54 1.08 0.91 7.38
CA ILE A 54 2.17 0.14 8.02
C ILE A 54 3.20 1.08 8.65
N SER A 55 3.58 2.15 7.94
CA SER A 55 4.58 3.12 8.40
C SER A 55 4.10 3.92 9.62
N GLU A 56 2.82 4.30 9.66
CA GLU A 56 2.23 5.05 10.77
C GLU A 56 2.26 4.23 12.06
N PHE A 57 1.83 2.97 12.00
CA PHE A 57 1.73 2.12 13.18
C PHE A 57 3.06 1.45 13.60
N ALA A 58 4.06 1.40 12.71
CA ALA A 58 5.39 0.86 13.00
C ALA A 58 6.21 1.76 13.94
N THR A 59 6.05 3.09 13.85
CA THR A 59 6.79 4.06 14.69
C THR A 59 6.44 3.94 16.18
N THR A 60 5.26 3.39 16.49
CA THR A 60 4.78 3.21 17.85
C THR A 60 5.46 2.02 18.57
N SER A 61 6.10 1.08 17.84
CA SER A 61 6.81 -0.07 18.43
C SER A 61 8.33 -0.02 18.27
N ARG A 62 8.98 1.00 18.83
CA ARG A 62 10.44 0.97 19.06
C ARG A 62 10.80 -0.03 20.16
N GLN A 63 10.56 -1.32 19.92
CA GLN A 63 11.16 -2.41 20.70
C GLN A 63 12.23 -3.03 19.82
N VAL A 64 13.49 -2.89 20.23
CA VAL A 64 14.69 -3.24 19.44
C VAL A 64 14.95 -4.75 19.43
N ASP A 65 14.33 -5.51 20.33
CA ASP A 65 14.63 -6.94 20.57
C ASP A 65 13.50 -7.90 20.16
N ALA A 66 12.47 -7.41 19.47
CA ALA A 66 11.33 -8.23 19.07
C ALA A 66 11.57 -8.93 17.72
N GLU A 67 11.19 -10.21 17.63
CA GLU A 67 11.16 -10.96 16.37
C GLU A 67 10.38 -10.18 15.29
N PRO A 68 10.93 -9.97 14.07
CA PRO A 68 10.30 -9.12 13.06
C PRO A 68 8.91 -9.60 12.61
N SER A 69 8.65 -10.91 12.70
CA SER A 69 7.32 -11.49 12.46
C SER A 69 6.30 -11.03 13.51
N GLN A 70 6.70 -11.04 14.78
CA GLN A 70 5.87 -10.62 15.89
C GLN A 70 5.59 -9.12 15.80
N GLN A 71 6.59 -8.31 15.46
CA GLN A 71 6.39 -6.87 15.27
C GLN A 71 5.37 -6.57 14.17
N ALA A 72 5.47 -7.27 13.03
CA ALA A 72 4.50 -7.13 11.94
C ALA A 72 3.09 -7.58 12.35
N PHE A 73 2.96 -8.66 13.11
CA PHE A 73 1.66 -9.13 13.60
C PHE A 73 1.04 -8.14 14.60
N GLU A 74 1.83 -7.62 15.53
CA GLU A 74 1.37 -6.58 16.47
C GLU A 74 0.99 -5.29 15.73
N ASN A 75 1.69 -4.95 14.66
CA ASN A 75 1.34 -3.82 13.82
C ASN A 75 -0.05 -3.99 13.18
N LEU A 76 -0.31 -5.16 12.59
CA LEU A 76 -1.62 -5.49 12.03
C LEU A 76 -2.73 -5.50 13.08
N LYS A 77 -2.46 -5.96 14.31
CA LYS A 77 -3.42 -5.87 15.43
C LYS A 77 -3.75 -4.43 15.79
N ARG A 78 -2.79 -3.51 15.76
CA ARG A 78 -3.06 -2.09 16.02
C ARG A 78 -3.93 -1.50 14.92
N ILE A 79 -3.63 -1.81 13.67
CA ILE A 79 -4.42 -1.38 12.52
C ILE A 79 -5.86 -1.92 12.65
N SER A 80 -6.05 -3.20 12.98
CA SER A 80 -7.38 -3.77 13.17
C SER A 80 -8.12 -3.15 14.35
N ALA A 81 -7.45 -2.91 15.47
CA ALA A 81 -8.03 -2.22 16.62
C ALA A 81 -8.42 -0.77 16.29
N TRP A 82 -7.66 -0.09 15.44
CA TRP A 82 -8.00 1.26 14.97
C TRP A 82 -9.20 1.26 14.04
N LEU A 83 -9.26 0.34 13.07
CA LEU A 83 -10.41 0.18 12.17
C LEU A 83 -11.70 -0.07 12.95
N ASN A 84 -11.67 -1.00 13.90
CA ASN A 84 -12.85 -1.36 14.70
C ASN A 84 -13.31 -0.24 15.66
N ARG A 85 -12.45 0.75 15.97
CA ARG A 85 -12.86 1.95 16.73
C ARG A 85 -13.60 2.95 15.84
N HIS A 86 -13.30 2.98 14.54
CA HIS A 86 -13.88 3.93 13.59
C HIS A 86 -15.30 3.55 13.16
N ASP A 87 -15.73 2.30 13.37
CA ASP A 87 -17.14 1.88 13.17
C ASP A 87 -18.12 2.52 14.17
N ASN A 88 -17.63 3.12 15.28
CA ASN A 88 -18.45 3.83 16.27
C ASN A 88 -18.65 5.34 15.96
N TRP A 89 -18.41 5.79 14.74
CA TRP A 89 -18.56 7.21 14.35
C TRP A 89 -20.03 7.65 14.10
N GLU A 90 -21.04 6.77 14.26
CA GLU A 90 -22.46 7.09 14.00
C GLU A 90 -23.26 7.67 15.19
N ASP A 91 -22.62 8.17 16.26
CA ASP A 91 -23.33 8.79 17.40
C ASP A 91 -23.14 10.33 17.49
N LEU A 92 -23.34 11.04 16.38
CA LEU A 92 -23.59 12.49 16.38
C LEU A 92 -25.05 12.74 15.97
N PRO A 93 -25.88 13.41 16.80
CA PRO A 93 -27.31 13.52 16.55
C PRO A 93 -27.56 14.51 15.41
N SER A 94 -27.61 14.02 14.18
CA SER A 94 -28.24 14.76 13.09
C SER A 94 -29.75 14.63 13.24
N SER A 95 -30.31 15.57 13.99
CA SER A 95 -31.74 15.86 13.99
C SER A 95 -32.18 16.24 12.58
N SER A 96 -32.73 15.28 11.84
CA SER A 96 -33.91 15.40 10.97
C SER A 96 -33.94 14.19 10.04
N GLY A 97 -35.07 13.49 10.09
CA GLY A 97 -35.18 12.10 9.65
C GLY A 97 -35.21 11.89 8.15
N TYR A 98 -34.92 10.65 7.77
CA TYR A 98 -35.73 9.86 6.85
C TYR A 98 -35.23 8.41 6.88
N SER A 99 -36.15 7.45 6.99
CA SER A 99 -35.88 6.02 6.97
C SER A 99 -35.95 5.45 5.54
N SER A 100 -35.30 4.29 5.40
CA SER A 100 -35.49 3.24 4.38
C SER A 100 -34.54 3.18 3.17
N GLU A 101 -33.83 2.03 3.16
CA GLU A 101 -33.54 1.10 2.06
C GLU A 101 -32.72 1.56 0.84
N GLN A 102 -31.60 0.82 0.69
CA GLN A 102 -30.83 0.57 -0.53
C GLN A 102 -30.30 1.79 -1.29
N ASP A 103 -29.00 2.11 -1.10
CA ASP A 103 -28.19 2.56 -2.23
C ASP A 103 -26.69 2.47 -1.93
N VAL A 104 -25.94 1.75 -2.77
CA VAL A 104 -24.48 1.69 -2.75
C VAL A 104 -23.96 3.05 -3.23
N LYS A 105 -23.81 4.01 -2.31
CA LYS A 105 -23.27 5.33 -2.66
C LYS A 105 -21.75 5.30 -2.68
N LYS A 106 -21.24 4.98 -3.87
CA LYS A 106 -19.87 5.22 -4.33
C LYS A 106 -19.45 6.66 -3.96
N THR A 107 -18.78 6.83 -2.83
CA THR A 107 -18.24 8.13 -2.43
C THR A 107 -17.12 8.47 -3.40
N LYS A 108 -17.42 9.40 -4.32
CA LYS A 108 -16.42 9.95 -5.25
C LYS A 108 -15.34 10.61 -4.41
N PHE A 109 -14.19 9.94 -4.31
CA PHE A 109 -13.03 10.44 -3.58
C PHE A 109 -12.59 11.78 -4.18
N VAL A 110 -12.66 12.86 -3.39
CA VAL A 110 -12.24 14.20 -3.81
C VAL A 110 -10.72 14.21 -3.98
N GLU A 111 -10.27 14.34 -5.22
CA GLU A 111 -8.85 14.27 -5.59
C GLU A 111 -8.13 15.54 -5.12
N ASN A 112 -7.52 15.48 -3.93
CA ASN A 112 -6.68 16.55 -3.38
C ASN A 112 -5.47 16.80 -4.31
N THR A 113 -5.03 18.06 -4.47
CA THR A 113 -3.88 18.49 -5.28
C THR A 113 -2.61 17.66 -5.02
N ARG A 114 -2.44 17.15 -3.79
CA ARG A 114 -1.37 16.22 -3.43
C ARG A 114 -1.52 14.85 -4.11
N ARG A 115 -2.72 14.26 -4.15
CA ARG A 115 -3.00 12.98 -4.83
C ARG A 115 -2.78 13.10 -6.34
N LEU A 116 -3.17 14.22 -6.95
CA LEU A 116 -2.93 14.47 -8.38
C LEU A 116 -1.44 14.58 -8.71
N LYS A 117 -0.64 15.23 -7.85
CA LYS A 117 0.83 15.30 -8.00
C LYS A 117 1.49 13.93 -7.86
N LEU A 118 1.08 13.14 -6.86
CA LEU A 118 1.58 11.78 -6.66
C LEU A 118 1.24 10.87 -7.83
N ARG A 119 -0.01 10.93 -8.32
CA ARG A 119 -0.46 10.16 -9.48
C ARG A 119 0.33 10.50 -10.74
N ARG A 120 0.55 11.78 -11.02
CA ARG A 120 1.40 12.22 -12.14
C ARG A 120 2.85 11.76 -12.01
N LEU A 121 3.39 11.68 -10.80
CA LEU A 121 4.76 11.23 -10.56
C LEU A 121 4.89 9.72 -10.79
N ILE A 122 3.91 8.93 -10.31
CA ILE A 122 3.84 7.49 -10.53
C ILE A 122 3.61 7.18 -12.02
N GLU A 123 2.69 7.89 -12.68
CA GLU A 123 2.42 7.71 -14.11
C GLU A 123 3.66 8.07 -14.95
N LYS A 124 4.38 9.14 -14.60
CA LYS A 124 5.66 9.48 -15.24
C LYS A 124 6.73 8.41 -15.06
N ASN A 125 6.82 7.80 -13.88
CA ASN A 125 7.77 6.73 -13.61
C ASN A 125 7.37 5.38 -14.24
N ASN A 126 6.12 5.24 -14.66
CA ASN A 126 5.60 4.08 -15.39
C ASN A 126 5.68 4.23 -16.92
N VAL A 127 6.07 5.39 -17.46
CA VAL A 127 6.31 5.53 -18.90
C VAL A 127 7.65 4.89 -19.26
N THR A 128 7.64 4.07 -20.30
CA THR A 128 8.78 3.26 -20.79
C THR A 128 10.08 4.03 -21.03
N GLU A 129 10.02 5.36 -21.23
CA GLU A 129 11.20 6.22 -21.45
C GLU A 129 12.12 6.37 -20.22
N THR A 130 11.58 6.40 -18.99
CA THR A 130 12.44 6.55 -17.79
C THR A 130 13.25 5.30 -17.52
N LEU A 131 12.73 4.12 -17.88
CA LEU A 131 13.48 2.88 -17.80
C LEU A 131 14.68 2.92 -18.75
N GLU A 132 14.55 3.46 -19.96
CA GLU A 132 15.67 3.56 -20.90
C GLU A 132 16.78 4.50 -20.42
N THR A 133 16.45 5.60 -19.73
CA THR A 133 17.47 6.50 -19.15
C THR A 133 18.26 5.88 -17.99
N VAL A 134 17.66 4.97 -17.22
CA VAL A 134 18.37 4.20 -16.18
C VAL A 134 19.26 3.14 -16.82
N PHE A 135 18.83 2.53 -17.94
CA PHE A 135 19.63 1.52 -18.65
C PHE A 135 20.76 2.10 -19.52
N THR A 136 20.67 3.35 -20.02
CA THR A 136 21.78 3.98 -20.76
C THR A 136 22.91 4.45 -19.85
N SER A 137 22.62 4.78 -18.59
CA SER A 137 23.68 5.12 -17.61
C SER A 137 24.52 3.91 -17.17
N PHE A 138 24.07 2.68 -17.47
CA PHE A 138 24.81 1.44 -17.19
C PHE A 138 25.58 0.90 -18.41
N TYR A 139 25.51 1.55 -19.57
CA TYR A 139 26.22 1.15 -20.79
C TYR A 139 27.51 1.94 -21.07
N CYS A 140 28.02 2.65 -20.06
CA CYS A 140 29.34 3.26 -20.10
C CYS A 140 30.18 2.73 -18.92
N ILE A 141 30.56 1.45 -19.00
CA ILE A 141 31.80 0.80 -18.51
C ILE A 141 31.94 -0.50 -19.30
#